data_AF-A0A183FQS1-F1
#
_entry.id   AF-A0A183FQS1-F1
#
_cell.length_a   1.000
_cell.length_b   1.000
_cell.length_c   1.000
_cell.angle_alpha   90.00
_cell.angle_beta   90.00
_cell.angle_gamma   90.00
#
_symmetry.space_group_name_H-M   'P 1'
#
loop_
_entity.id
_entity.type
_entity.pdbx_description
1 polymer ?
#
loop_
_entity_poly.entity_id
_entity_poly.type
_entity_poly.pdbx_seq_one_letter_code
_entity_poly.pdbx_strand_id
1 'polypeptide(L)'
;MTVEDLEERLRHELQAKLTFVERASARPTEEQVQRKLEHYGNECHDMMKKVDMARDHFINIMTNKEDTLKERAGEYRLYVDITLLMAEHEKLKAKIITSAENFNLAHEWYEVLVAADEAEELTRIRFIQELEDSVLHEGAEEVRRLYNRNDVNERTESLLVRVEALLEEEKAAKEEAAQYTRWCNLQHDKAIADLYKTIVDLRGICVTSWREVKELRKMANNQDCQTKQLMERLDDNTKKHETAKDPLPDIEAALETLSLEVFELRREQEAHDRELRTTTTDTKMTIDENHKKVIAAIEALKERVTRIEEGGRRADVLNQAQRQAEAEAETQRQADAQRQAEAQRQAEAQRQAEAHHQDEARRHAEAEARQQVEQAQLRRREAEAQRARDREARRERHEERRHEYNRRLRRCEEEIQELDRALQSIPTRPRQFGVRVLKNQERDLPCTYCKERGTHYSDACPTVRTVAERKRILREEGRCEECLGVHEGNCEKGSRCFYCNFRKLRNQEATDHHASICTKPENLLELEDRRRRAREEREYCIRRLTEIEEERH
;
A
#
# COMPACT_ATOMS: atom_id res chain seq x y z
N MET A 1 -33.93 -39.12 7.61
CA MET A 1 -34.30 -39.48 6.23
C MET A 1 -35.10 -40.75 6.32
N THR A 2 -36.39 -40.68 6.01
CA THR A 2 -37.30 -41.83 6.01
C THR A 2 -37.11 -42.64 4.72
N VAL A 3 -37.70 -43.84 4.69
CA VAL A 3 -37.74 -44.65 3.45
C VAL A 3 -38.51 -43.91 2.36
N GLU A 4 -39.55 -43.17 2.72
CA GLU A 4 -40.36 -42.34 1.82
C GLU A 4 -39.53 -41.20 1.22
N ASP A 5 -38.70 -40.51 2.02
CA ASP A 5 -37.79 -39.46 1.54
C ASP A 5 -36.79 -40.01 0.50
N LEU A 6 -36.32 -41.25 0.70
CA LEU A 6 -35.37 -41.91 -0.20
C LEU A 6 -36.05 -42.31 -1.52
N GLU A 7 -37.26 -42.86 -1.44
CA GLU A 7 -38.03 -43.27 -2.60
C GLU A 7 -38.43 -42.07 -3.45
N GLU A 8 -38.83 -40.96 -2.82
CA GLU A 8 -39.15 -39.72 -3.51
C GLU A 8 -37.92 -39.11 -4.19
N ARG A 9 -36.76 -39.10 -3.53
CA ARG A 9 -35.47 -38.72 -4.16
C ARG A 9 -35.15 -39.59 -5.38
N LEU A 10 -35.26 -40.90 -5.26
CA LEU A 10 -35.00 -41.84 -6.35
C LEU A 10 -35.94 -41.62 -7.54
N ARG A 11 -37.24 -41.41 -7.30
CA ARG A 11 -38.19 -41.06 -8.37
C ARG A 11 -37.80 -39.76 -9.05
N HIS A 12 -37.44 -38.73 -8.28
CA HIS A 12 -37.06 -37.44 -8.83
C HIS A 12 -35.79 -37.53 -9.69
N GLU A 13 -34.80 -38.31 -9.25
CA GLU A 13 -33.56 -38.55 -9.98
C GLU A 13 -33.82 -39.35 -11.28
N LEU A 14 -34.61 -40.41 -11.21
CA LEU A 14 -35.01 -41.18 -12.39
C LEU A 14 -35.79 -40.33 -13.39
N GLN A 15 -36.71 -39.50 -12.92
CA GLN A 15 -37.50 -38.61 -13.77
C GLN A 15 -36.64 -37.52 -14.43
N ALA A 16 -35.63 -37.01 -13.71
CA ALA A 16 -34.64 -36.10 -14.26
C ALA A 16 -33.80 -36.77 -15.36
N LYS A 17 -33.29 -37.99 -15.12
CA LYS A 17 -32.54 -38.78 -16.10
C LYS A 17 -33.39 -39.10 -17.35
N LEU A 18 -34.66 -39.46 -17.17
CA LEU A 18 -35.61 -39.67 -18.28
C LEU A 18 -35.81 -38.40 -19.13
N THR A 19 -36.09 -37.27 -18.47
CA THR A 19 -36.30 -35.99 -19.17
C THR A 19 -35.06 -35.57 -19.97
N PHE A 20 -33.87 -35.84 -19.43
CA PHE A 20 -32.60 -35.56 -20.10
C PHE A 20 -32.43 -36.41 -21.36
N VAL A 21 -32.73 -37.71 -21.27
CA VAL A 21 -32.70 -38.63 -22.41
C VAL A 21 -33.70 -38.25 -23.50
N GLU A 22 -34.91 -37.85 -23.12
CA GLU A 22 -35.96 -37.43 -24.07
C GLU A 22 -35.61 -36.14 -24.82
N ARG A 23 -34.82 -35.26 -24.21
CA ARG A 23 -34.41 -33.97 -24.81
C ARG A 23 -33.15 -34.07 -25.67
N ALA A 24 -32.36 -35.12 -25.53
CA ALA A 24 -31.14 -35.29 -26.32
C ALA A 24 -31.49 -35.64 -27.78
N SER A 25 -31.01 -34.83 -28.73
CA SER A 25 -31.28 -35.02 -30.17
C SER A 25 -30.64 -36.28 -30.75
N ALA A 26 -29.59 -36.79 -30.10
CA ALA A 26 -28.98 -38.09 -30.36
C ALA A 26 -28.41 -38.65 -29.06
N ARG A 27 -28.66 -39.94 -28.80
CA ARG A 27 -28.02 -40.67 -27.70
C ARG A 27 -26.57 -40.94 -28.09
N PRO A 28 -25.59 -40.69 -27.19
CA PRO A 28 -24.20 -41.04 -27.47
C PRO A 28 -24.03 -42.55 -27.49
N THR A 29 -23.15 -43.06 -28.34
CA THR A 29 -22.77 -44.49 -28.30
C THR A 29 -21.89 -44.78 -27.08
N GLU A 30 -21.83 -46.04 -26.64
CA GLU A 30 -20.94 -46.48 -25.56
C GLU A 30 -19.49 -46.01 -25.79
N GLU A 31 -18.96 -46.20 -27.00
CA GLU A 31 -17.61 -45.75 -27.38
C GLU A 31 -17.43 -44.23 -27.28
N GLN A 32 -18.46 -43.43 -27.58
CA GLN A 32 -18.40 -41.98 -27.41
C GLN A 32 -18.36 -41.57 -25.93
N VAL A 33 -19.10 -42.28 -25.08
CA VAL A 33 -19.09 -42.05 -23.63
C VAL A 33 -17.75 -42.46 -23.01
N GLN A 34 -17.23 -43.63 -23.38
CA GLN A 34 -15.92 -44.12 -22.95
C GLN A 34 -14.80 -43.13 -23.30
N ARG A 35 -14.76 -42.63 -24.55
CA ARG A 35 -13.79 -41.61 -24.97
C ARG A 35 -13.89 -40.32 -24.17
N LYS A 36 -15.11 -39.87 -23.84
CA LYS A 36 -15.31 -38.67 -23.01
C LYS A 36 -14.85 -38.89 -21.58
N LEU A 37 -15.14 -40.05 -20.99
CA LEU A 37 -14.67 -40.41 -19.65
C LEU A 37 -13.15 -40.41 -19.56
N GLU A 38 -12.48 -41.07 -20.50
CA GLU A 38 -11.02 -41.08 -20.57
C GLU A 38 -10.48 -39.65 -20.75
N HIS A 39 -11.01 -38.90 -21.72
CA HIS A 39 -10.56 -37.53 -22.01
C HIS A 39 -10.69 -36.59 -20.82
N TYR A 40 -11.88 -36.49 -20.22
CA TYR A 40 -12.11 -35.57 -19.11
C TYR A 40 -11.50 -36.07 -17.79
N GLY A 41 -11.39 -37.39 -17.59
CA GLY A 41 -10.63 -37.96 -16.47
C GLY A 41 -9.15 -37.61 -16.55
N ASN A 42 -8.56 -37.72 -17.74
CA ASN A 42 -7.20 -37.26 -18.03
C ASN A 42 -7.05 -35.75 -17.78
N GLU A 43 -7.97 -34.93 -18.29
CA GLU A 43 -7.93 -33.49 -18.05
C GLU A 43 -7.99 -33.15 -16.56
N CYS A 44 -8.89 -33.77 -15.78
CA CYS A 44 -9.02 -33.54 -14.34
C CYS A 44 -7.72 -33.92 -13.60
N HIS A 45 -7.07 -35.02 -14.01
CA HIS A 45 -5.79 -35.42 -13.45
C HIS A 45 -4.69 -34.38 -13.73
N ASP A 46 -4.59 -33.95 -15.00
CA ASP A 46 -3.59 -32.98 -15.46
C ASP A 46 -3.77 -31.59 -14.83
N MET A 47 -4.99 -31.24 -14.38
CA MET A 47 -5.23 -29.96 -13.69
C MET A 47 -4.40 -29.83 -12.41
N MET A 48 -4.07 -30.92 -11.72
CA MET A 48 -3.25 -30.86 -10.51
C MET A 48 -1.89 -30.21 -10.78
N LYS A 49 -1.21 -30.68 -11.83
CA LYS A 49 0.08 -30.11 -12.25
C LYS A 49 -0.05 -28.64 -12.66
N LYS A 50 -1.16 -28.27 -13.30
CA LYS A 50 -1.41 -26.87 -13.69
C LYS A 50 -1.63 -25.96 -12.48
N VAL A 51 -2.28 -26.45 -11.43
CA VAL A 51 -2.44 -25.72 -10.17
C VAL A 51 -1.10 -25.55 -9.45
N ASP A 52 -0.25 -26.58 -9.47
CA ASP A 52 1.11 -26.49 -8.92
C ASP A 52 1.95 -25.45 -9.68
N MET A 53 1.94 -25.51 -11.02
CA MET A 53 2.62 -24.53 -11.88
C MET A 53 2.09 -23.11 -11.69
N ALA A 54 0.78 -22.94 -11.52
CA ALA A 54 0.16 -21.64 -11.22
C ALA A 54 0.71 -21.05 -9.91
N ARG A 55 0.81 -21.88 -8.87
CA ARG A 55 1.38 -21.47 -7.58
C ARG A 55 2.86 -21.12 -7.69
N ASP A 56 3.65 -21.91 -8.42
CA ASP A 56 5.06 -21.62 -8.66
C ASP A 56 5.27 -20.31 -9.42
N HIS A 57 4.41 -20.03 -10.41
CA HIS A 57 4.46 -18.76 -11.15
C HIS A 57 4.19 -17.56 -10.24
N PHE A 58 3.18 -17.65 -9.38
CA PHE A 58 2.91 -16.61 -8.37
C PHE A 58 4.08 -16.43 -7.41
N ILE A 59 4.62 -17.52 -6.85
CA ILE A 59 5.78 -17.48 -5.95
C ILE A 59 6.97 -16.82 -6.64
N ASN A 60 7.22 -17.11 -7.91
CA ASN A 60 8.32 -16.51 -8.67
C ASN A 60 8.13 -15.00 -8.86
N ILE A 61 6.91 -14.53 -9.17
CA ILE A 61 6.62 -13.09 -9.25
C ILE A 61 6.88 -12.42 -7.89
N MET A 62 6.41 -13.04 -6.81
CA MET A 62 6.55 -12.48 -5.46
C MET A 62 7.99 -12.51 -4.93
N THR A 63 8.77 -13.52 -5.30
CA THR A 63 10.20 -13.61 -4.95
C THR A 63 11.01 -12.51 -5.63
N ASN A 64 10.68 -12.18 -6.88
CA ASN A 64 11.34 -11.11 -7.63
C ASN A 64 10.73 -9.72 -7.40
N LYS A 65 9.80 -9.58 -6.44
CA LYS A 65 9.06 -8.33 -6.18
C LYS A 65 9.99 -7.15 -5.97
N GLU A 66 11.01 -7.27 -5.12
CA GLU A 66 11.92 -6.16 -4.81
C GLU A 66 12.73 -5.70 -6.02
N ASP A 67 13.17 -6.63 -6.87
CA ASP A 67 13.96 -6.30 -8.05
C ASP A 67 13.08 -5.66 -9.12
N THR A 68 11.87 -6.18 -9.34
CA THR A 68 10.87 -5.54 -10.20
C THR A 68 10.59 -4.11 -9.73
N LEU A 69 10.42 -3.87 -8.43
CA LEU A 69 10.14 -2.53 -7.89
C LEU A 69 11.30 -1.53 -8.05
N LYS A 70 12.55 -1.99 -8.22
CA LYS A 70 13.71 -1.11 -8.49
C LYS A 70 13.77 -0.64 -9.94
N GLU A 71 13.11 -1.34 -10.85
CA GLU A 71 13.06 -0.96 -12.26
C GLU A 71 12.22 0.31 -12.47
N ARG A 72 12.45 0.98 -13.61
CA ARG A 72 11.65 2.14 -13.99
C ARG A 72 10.20 1.69 -14.23
N ALA A 73 9.25 2.29 -13.50
CA ALA A 73 7.84 1.91 -13.49
C ALA A 73 7.60 0.46 -13.00
N GLY A 74 8.50 -0.04 -12.16
CA GLY A 74 8.42 -1.37 -11.53
C GLY A 74 7.12 -1.60 -10.78
N GLU A 75 6.57 -0.56 -10.15
CA GLU A 75 5.30 -0.60 -9.43
C GLU A 75 4.11 -0.95 -10.34
N TYR A 76 4.06 -0.34 -11.53
CA TYR A 76 3.02 -0.62 -12.52
C TYR A 76 3.20 -2.00 -13.14
N ARG A 77 4.46 -2.37 -13.43
CA ARG A 77 4.78 -3.68 -13.99
C ARG A 77 4.31 -4.79 -13.06
N LEU A 78 4.65 -4.72 -11.78
CA LEU A 78 4.19 -5.70 -10.77
C LEU A 78 2.66 -5.78 -10.69
N TYR A 79 1.97 -4.64 -10.67
CA TYR A 79 0.51 -4.62 -10.64
C TYR A 79 -0.13 -5.28 -11.88
N VAL A 80 0.43 -5.01 -13.06
CA VAL A 80 -0.04 -5.59 -14.33
C VAL A 80 0.23 -7.09 -14.37
N ASP A 81 1.44 -7.52 -13.98
CA ASP A 81 1.85 -8.93 -13.99
C ASP A 81 0.93 -9.76 -13.07
N ILE A 82 0.67 -9.30 -11.85
CA ILE A 82 -0.27 -9.98 -10.93
C ILE A 82 -1.70 -9.98 -11.52
N THR A 83 -2.14 -8.88 -12.13
CA THR A 83 -3.49 -8.80 -12.73
C THR A 83 -3.67 -9.78 -13.89
N LEU A 84 -2.65 -9.95 -14.73
CA LEU A 84 -2.66 -10.93 -15.81
C LEU A 84 -2.65 -12.35 -15.26
N LEU A 85 -1.81 -12.62 -14.27
CA LEU A 85 -1.71 -13.93 -13.63
C LEU A 85 -3.06 -14.37 -13.02
N MET A 86 -3.71 -13.48 -12.26
CA MET A 86 -5.05 -13.73 -11.70
C MET A 86 -6.07 -14.09 -12.79
N ALA A 87 -6.04 -13.39 -13.92
CA ALA A 87 -6.96 -13.66 -15.02
C ALA A 87 -6.70 -15.03 -15.68
N GLU A 88 -5.44 -15.48 -15.70
CA GLU A 88 -5.08 -16.83 -16.14
C GLU A 88 -5.56 -17.90 -15.14
N HIS A 89 -5.43 -17.65 -13.84
CA HIS A 89 -5.84 -18.58 -12.80
C HIS A 89 -7.36 -18.68 -12.65
N GLU A 90 -8.11 -17.60 -12.89
CA GLU A 90 -9.58 -17.66 -13.00
C GLU A 90 -10.03 -18.54 -14.18
N LYS A 91 -9.32 -18.46 -15.33
CA LYS A 91 -9.58 -19.37 -16.46
C LYS A 91 -9.25 -20.82 -16.12
N LEU A 92 -8.18 -21.05 -15.35
CA LEU A 92 -7.83 -22.38 -14.86
C LEU A 92 -8.92 -22.94 -13.94
N LYS A 93 -9.43 -22.12 -13.00
CA LYS A 93 -10.57 -22.48 -12.13
C LYS A 93 -11.78 -22.89 -12.95
N ALA A 94 -12.19 -22.05 -13.91
CA ALA A 94 -13.31 -22.36 -14.78
C ALA A 94 -13.09 -23.68 -15.57
N LYS A 95 -11.86 -23.91 -16.05
CA LYS A 95 -11.52 -25.15 -16.75
C LYS A 95 -11.63 -26.38 -15.85
N ILE A 96 -11.18 -26.31 -14.59
CA ILE A 96 -11.32 -27.40 -13.60
C ILE A 96 -12.80 -27.76 -13.43
N ILE A 97 -13.66 -26.76 -13.22
CA ILE A 97 -15.11 -26.94 -13.05
C ILE A 97 -15.70 -27.63 -14.30
N THR A 98 -15.45 -27.06 -15.48
CA THR A 98 -16.01 -27.59 -16.73
C THR A 98 -15.51 -29.00 -17.06
N SER A 99 -14.24 -29.32 -16.82
CA SER A 99 -13.73 -30.69 -17.04
C SER A 99 -14.38 -31.69 -16.07
N ALA A 100 -14.57 -31.32 -14.81
CA ALA A 100 -15.22 -32.19 -13.82
C ALA A 100 -16.73 -32.37 -14.08
N GLU A 101 -17.44 -31.32 -14.48
CA GLU A 101 -18.85 -31.40 -14.91
C GLU A 101 -19.01 -32.33 -16.10
N ASN A 102 -18.15 -32.20 -17.12
CA ASN A 102 -18.20 -33.07 -18.30
C ASN A 102 -17.82 -34.52 -17.98
N PHE A 103 -16.91 -34.74 -17.04
CA PHE A 103 -16.56 -36.06 -16.54
C PHE A 103 -17.75 -36.72 -15.83
N ASN A 104 -18.42 -36.00 -14.93
CA ASN A 104 -19.63 -36.47 -14.25
C ASN A 104 -20.75 -36.77 -15.24
N LEU A 105 -20.96 -35.88 -16.22
CA LEU A 105 -21.95 -36.09 -17.26
C LEU A 105 -21.68 -37.34 -18.11
N ALA A 106 -20.41 -37.65 -18.37
CA ALA A 106 -20.05 -38.87 -19.09
C ALA A 106 -20.35 -40.13 -18.25
N HIS A 107 -20.11 -40.10 -16.93
CA HIS A 107 -20.55 -41.18 -16.03
C HIS A 107 -22.07 -41.36 -16.05
N GLU A 108 -22.83 -40.27 -15.98
CA GLU A 108 -24.29 -40.30 -16.02
C GLU A 108 -24.83 -40.85 -17.35
N TRP A 109 -24.22 -40.47 -18.48
CA TRP A 109 -24.57 -41.07 -19.77
C TRP A 109 -24.29 -42.57 -19.81
N TYR A 110 -23.19 -43.03 -19.21
CA TYR A 110 -22.89 -44.46 -19.18
C TYR A 110 -23.94 -45.23 -18.36
N GLU A 111 -24.33 -44.69 -17.20
CA GLU A 111 -25.43 -45.25 -16.38
C GLU A 111 -26.75 -45.30 -17.14
N VAL A 112 -27.06 -44.26 -17.93
CA VAL A 112 -28.25 -44.21 -18.78
C VAL A 112 -28.23 -45.30 -19.85
N LEU A 113 -27.08 -45.51 -20.52
CA LEU A 113 -26.94 -46.56 -21.54
C LEU A 113 -27.14 -47.95 -20.93
N VAL A 114 -26.59 -48.18 -19.73
CA VAL A 114 -26.80 -49.44 -18.99
C VAL A 114 -28.28 -49.62 -18.63
N ALA A 115 -28.94 -48.58 -18.12
CA ALA A 115 -30.35 -48.63 -17.78
C ALA A 115 -31.27 -48.85 -18.99
N ALA A 116 -30.83 -48.42 -20.18
CA ALA A 116 -31.53 -48.61 -21.45
C ALA A 116 -31.24 -49.96 -22.13
N ASP A 117 -30.42 -50.84 -21.53
CA ASP A 117 -29.94 -52.08 -22.12
C ASP A 117 -29.14 -51.85 -23.43
N GLU A 118 -28.55 -50.66 -23.57
CA GLU A 118 -27.69 -50.27 -24.70
C GLU A 118 -26.18 -50.49 -24.39
N ALA A 119 -25.85 -50.78 -23.12
CA ALA A 119 -24.52 -51.16 -22.65
C ALA A 119 -24.63 -52.15 -21.47
N GLU A 120 -23.61 -52.98 -21.27
CA GLU A 120 -23.55 -53.90 -20.13
C GLU A 120 -22.85 -53.26 -18.92
N GLU A 121 -23.43 -53.38 -17.72
CA GLU A 121 -22.82 -52.84 -16.48
C GLU A 121 -21.43 -53.45 -16.22
N LEU A 122 -21.21 -54.72 -16.55
CA LEU A 122 -19.91 -55.37 -16.43
C LEU A 122 -18.86 -54.75 -17.36
N THR A 123 -19.28 -54.32 -18.56
CA THR A 123 -18.38 -53.64 -19.51
C THR A 123 -18.01 -52.25 -19.01
N ARG A 124 -18.96 -51.50 -18.44
CA ARG A 124 -18.69 -50.22 -17.77
C ARG A 124 -17.69 -50.35 -16.63
N ILE A 125 -17.92 -51.29 -15.70
CA ILE A 125 -17.03 -51.51 -14.54
C ILE A 125 -15.64 -51.92 -15.02
N ARG A 126 -15.55 -52.87 -15.96
CA ARG A 126 -14.27 -53.32 -16.52
C ARG A 126 -13.52 -52.18 -17.20
N PHE A 127 -14.21 -51.34 -17.98
CA PHE A 127 -13.58 -50.19 -18.64
C PHE A 127 -13.00 -49.19 -17.63
N ILE A 128 -13.74 -48.85 -16.56
CA ILE A 128 -13.24 -47.95 -15.51
C ILE A 128 -12.01 -48.57 -14.82
N GLN A 129 -12.03 -49.87 -14.52
CA GLN A 129 -10.89 -50.59 -13.94
C GLN A 129 -9.68 -50.63 -14.88
N GLU A 130 -9.89 -50.87 -16.17
CA GLU A 130 -8.83 -50.82 -17.19
C GLU A 130 -8.17 -49.44 -17.27
N LEU A 131 -8.96 -48.37 -17.10
CA LEU A 131 -8.43 -47.00 -17.01
C LEU A 131 -7.62 -46.79 -15.71
N GLU A 132 -8.09 -47.27 -14.56
CA GLU A 132 -7.38 -47.15 -13.28
C GLU A 132 -6.08 -47.96 -13.23
N ASP A 133 -6.07 -49.14 -13.85
CA ASP A 133 -4.90 -50.00 -13.98
C ASP A 133 -3.92 -49.51 -15.06
N SER A 134 -4.34 -48.54 -15.90
CA SER A 134 -3.46 -47.95 -16.90
C SER A 134 -2.34 -47.15 -16.21
N VAL A 135 -1.14 -47.72 -16.26
CA VAL A 135 0.06 -47.08 -15.72
C VAL A 135 0.61 -46.10 -16.74
N LEU A 136 0.46 -44.81 -16.46
CA LEU A 136 1.04 -43.76 -17.28
C LEU A 136 2.38 -43.32 -16.69
N HIS A 137 3.39 -43.21 -17.56
CA HIS A 137 4.72 -42.78 -17.19
C HIS A 137 4.86 -41.30 -17.52
N GLU A 138 4.91 -40.46 -16.49
CA GLU A 138 5.09 -39.01 -16.63
C GLU A 138 6.51 -38.63 -16.20
N GLY A 139 7.47 -38.84 -17.11
CA GLY A 139 8.89 -38.70 -16.80
C GLY A 139 9.45 -39.97 -16.16
N ALA A 140 10.03 -39.86 -14.97
CA ALA A 140 10.58 -40.99 -14.21
C ALA A 140 9.58 -41.56 -13.17
N GLU A 141 8.43 -40.91 -12.99
CA GLU A 141 7.43 -41.32 -12.00
C GLU A 141 6.30 -42.12 -12.66
N GLU A 142 5.95 -43.21 -11.99
CA GLU A 142 4.79 -44.03 -12.29
C GLU A 142 3.55 -43.38 -11.66
N VAL A 143 2.61 -42.90 -12.47
CA VAL A 143 1.43 -42.20 -11.98
C VAL A 143 0.18 -43.02 -12.27
N ARG A 144 -0.50 -43.44 -11.20
CA ARG A 144 -1.83 -44.04 -11.31
C ARG A 144 -2.90 -42.96 -11.34
N ARG A 145 -3.77 -43.02 -12.34
CA ARG A 145 -4.91 -42.10 -12.48
C ARG A 145 -6.14 -42.74 -11.85
N LEU A 146 -6.98 -41.90 -11.23
CA LEU A 146 -8.23 -42.31 -10.60
C LEU A 146 -9.35 -41.97 -11.57
N TYR A 147 -10.24 -42.94 -11.86
CA TYR A 147 -11.40 -42.75 -12.73
C TYR A 147 -12.72 -43.05 -12.02
N ASN A 148 -12.66 -43.51 -10.77
CA ASN A 148 -13.81 -43.51 -9.90
C ASN A 148 -14.40 -42.09 -9.78
N ARG A 149 -15.72 -42.00 -9.98
CA ARG A 149 -16.46 -40.74 -9.93
C ARG A 149 -16.24 -39.97 -8.63
N ASN A 150 -16.26 -40.68 -7.50
CA ASN A 150 -16.11 -40.06 -6.18
C ASN A 150 -14.69 -39.53 -5.97
N ASP A 151 -13.69 -40.31 -6.35
CA ASP A 151 -12.28 -39.92 -6.18
C ASP A 151 -11.91 -38.71 -7.05
N VAL A 152 -12.41 -38.66 -8.30
CA VAL A 152 -12.22 -37.49 -9.18
C VAL A 152 -12.93 -36.26 -8.63
N ASN A 153 -14.12 -36.40 -8.07
CA ASN A 153 -14.85 -35.29 -7.46
C ASN A 153 -14.16 -34.77 -6.19
N GLU A 154 -13.77 -35.65 -5.27
CA GLU A 154 -13.04 -35.27 -4.04
C GLU A 154 -11.73 -34.55 -4.39
N ARG A 155 -10.99 -35.07 -5.38
CA ARG A 155 -9.77 -34.43 -5.86
C ARG A 155 -10.05 -33.08 -6.52
N THR A 156 -11.13 -32.96 -7.29
CA THR A 156 -11.55 -31.71 -7.94
C THR A 156 -11.90 -30.65 -6.89
N GLU A 157 -12.67 -31.01 -5.87
CA GLU A 157 -13.00 -30.13 -4.75
C GLU A 157 -11.74 -29.64 -4.04
N SER A 158 -10.79 -30.55 -3.77
CA SER A 158 -9.49 -30.19 -3.21
C SER A 158 -8.71 -29.23 -4.11
N LEU A 159 -8.69 -29.44 -5.43
CA LEU A 159 -8.05 -28.52 -6.37
C LEU A 159 -8.73 -27.15 -6.40
N LEU A 160 -10.07 -27.09 -6.34
CA LEU A 160 -10.81 -25.83 -6.31
C LEU A 160 -10.47 -25.01 -5.05
N VAL A 161 -10.44 -25.65 -3.87
CA VAL A 161 -10.02 -24.99 -2.63
C VAL A 161 -8.61 -24.41 -2.75
N ARG A 162 -7.68 -25.16 -3.36
CA ARG A 162 -6.30 -24.70 -3.57
C ARG A 162 -6.21 -23.51 -4.53
N VAL A 163 -6.95 -23.53 -5.63
CA VAL A 163 -6.98 -22.42 -6.60
C VAL A 163 -7.67 -21.19 -6.01
N GLU A 164 -8.73 -21.37 -5.23
CA GLU A 164 -9.40 -20.26 -4.53
C GLU A 164 -8.49 -19.60 -3.50
N ALA A 165 -7.74 -20.39 -2.72
CA ALA A 165 -6.74 -19.85 -1.81
C ALA A 165 -5.67 -19.05 -2.56
N LEU A 166 -5.17 -19.57 -3.69
CA LEU A 166 -4.20 -18.87 -4.54
C LEU A 166 -4.77 -17.55 -5.09
N LEU A 167 -6.00 -17.54 -5.59
CA LEU A 167 -6.65 -16.34 -6.11
C LEU A 167 -6.84 -15.26 -5.03
N GLU A 168 -7.15 -15.63 -3.79
CA GLU A 168 -7.22 -14.68 -2.68
C GLU A 168 -5.84 -14.14 -2.28
N GLU A 169 -4.79 -14.97 -2.27
CA GLU A 169 -3.40 -14.53 -2.10
C GLU A 169 -3.00 -13.50 -3.19
N GLU A 170 -3.32 -13.79 -4.44
CA GLU A 170 -3.03 -12.90 -5.58
C GLU A 170 -3.82 -11.59 -5.54
N LYS A 171 -5.09 -11.65 -5.14
CA LYS A 171 -5.93 -10.47 -4.97
C LYS A 171 -5.38 -9.55 -3.89
N ALA A 172 -4.91 -10.11 -2.77
CA ALA A 172 -4.24 -9.35 -1.73
C ALA A 172 -2.95 -8.70 -2.25
N ALA A 173 -2.11 -9.46 -2.97
CA ALA A 173 -0.88 -8.94 -3.59
C ALA A 173 -1.16 -7.84 -4.63
N LYS A 174 -2.24 -7.97 -5.41
CA LYS A 174 -2.68 -6.97 -6.38
C LYS A 174 -3.10 -5.67 -5.70
N GLU A 175 -3.88 -5.74 -4.62
CA GLU A 175 -4.29 -4.55 -3.87
C GLU A 175 -3.09 -3.86 -3.22
N GLU A 176 -2.13 -4.63 -2.68
CA GLU A 176 -0.86 -4.09 -2.17
C GLU A 176 -0.09 -3.36 -3.27
N ALA A 177 0.08 -3.98 -4.45
CA ALA A 177 0.75 -3.35 -5.59
C ALA A 177 0.02 -2.09 -6.09
N ALA A 178 -1.32 -2.09 -6.06
CA ALA A 178 -2.13 -0.93 -6.40
C ALA A 178 -1.94 0.22 -5.39
N GLN A 179 -1.92 -0.08 -4.09
CA GLN A 179 -1.65 0.89 -3.04
C GLN A 179 -0.25 1.49 -3.17
N TYR A 180 0.75 0.66 -3.41
CA TYR A 180 2.13 1.10 -3.63
C TYR A 180 2.24 2.01 -4.86
N THR A 181 1.60 1.62 -5.98
CA THR A 181 1.53 2.46 -7.19
C THR A 181 0.90 3.82 -6.93
N ARG A 182 -0.22 3.87 -6.19
CA ARG A 182 -0.87 5.13 -5.78
C ARG A 182 0.06 6.00 -4.93
N TRP A 183 0.78 5.40 -4.00
CA TRP A 183 1.73 6.10 -3.14
C TRP A 183 2.90 6.68 -3.95
N CYS A 184 3.51 5.90 -4.84
CA CYS A 184 4.59 6.37 -5.72
C CYS A 184 4.14 7.54 -6.60
N ASN A 185 2.94 7.45 -7.20
CA ASN A 185 2.37 8.56 -7.98
C ASN A 185 2.23 9.83 -7.16
N LEU A 186 1.74 9.74 -5.92
CA LEU A 186 1.61 10.90 -5.05
C LEU A 186 2.98 11.54 -4.73
N GLN A 187 4.03 10.72 -4.53
CA GLN A 187 5.39 11.23 -4.34
C GLN A 187 5.93 11.90 -5.62
N HIS A 188 5.69 11.31 -6.79
CA HIS A 188 6.06 11.91 -8.06
C HIS A 188 5.34 13.23 -8.32
N ASP A 189 4.03 13.30 -8.08
CA ASP A 189 3.24 14.53 -8.23
C ASP A 189 3.74 15.63 -7.29
N LYS A 190 4.07 15.26 -6.04
CA LYS A 190 4.69 16.18 -5.08
C LYS A 190 6.05 16.68 -5.56
N ALA A 191 6.93 15.79 -6.03
CA ALA A 191 8.24 16.17 -6.56
C ALA A 191 8.11 17.07 -7.79
N ILE A 192 7.15 16.80 -8.68
CA ILE A 192 6.83 17.63 -9.84
C ILE A 192 6.35 19.01 -9.38
N ALA A 193 5.46 19.08 -8.39
CA ALA A 193 4.99 20.35 -7.83
C ALA A 193 6.13 21.18 -7.22
N ASP A 194 7.04 20.54 -6.48
CA ASP A 194 8.23 21.19 -5.91
C ASP A 194 9.20 21.69 -6.99
N LEU A 195 9.37 20.93 -8.09
CA LEU A 195 10.14 21.36 -9.26
C LEU A 195 9.49 22.57 -9.95
N TYR A 196 8.16 22.54 -10.16
CA TYR A 196 7.44 23.68 -10.73
C TYR A 196 7.58 24.94 -9.88
N LYS A 197 7.48 24.79 -8.55
CA LYS A 197 7.70 25.90 -7.61
C LYS A 197 9.11 26.47 -7.78
N THR A 198 10.13 25.61 -7.82
CA THR A 198 11.53 26.02 -8.01
C THR A 198 11.73 26.74 -9.35
N ILE A 199 11.11 26.27 -10.44
CA ILE A 199 11.15 26.92 -11.75
C ILE A 199 10.51 28.32 -11.70
N VAL A 200 9.36 28.45 -11.02
CA VAL A 200 8.68 29.75 -10.83
C VAL A 200 9.56 30.71 -10.03
N ASP A 201 10.18 30.24 -8.93
CA ASP A 201 11.08 31.05 -8.11
C ASP A 201 12.32 31.51 -8.92
N LEU A 202 12.96 30.60 -9.66
CA LEU A 202 14.08 30.92 -10.55
C LEU A 202 13.69 31.92 -11.64
N ARG A 203 12.48 31.79 -12.21
CA ARG A 203 11.95 32.76 -13.18
C ARG A 203 11.76 34.13 -12.52
N GLY A 204 11.28 34.17 -11.27
CA GLY A 204 11.19 35.39 -10.48
C GLY A 204 12.54 36.10 -10.34
N ILE A 205 13.58 35.34 -9.95
CA ILE A 205 14.95 35.83 -9.81
C ILE A 205 15.49 36.36 -11.15
N CYS A 206 15.31 35.62 -12.25
CA CYS A 206 15.74 36.06 -13.58
C CYS A 206 15.06 37.38 -13.99
N VAL A 207 13.77 37.55 -13.69
CA VAL A 207 13.03 38.79 -13.99
C VAL A 207 13.55 39.96 -13.16
N THR A 208 13.86 39.76 -11.88
CA THR A 208 14.43 40.82 -11.02
C THR A 208 15.84 41.20 -11.48
N SER A 209 16.72 40.24 -11.75
CA SER A 209 18.07 40.52 -12.24
C SER A 209 18.05 41.20 -13.62
N TRP A 210 17.14 40.82 -14.51
CA TRP A 210 16.98 41.51 -15.79
C TRP A 210 16.55 42.97 -15.63
N ARG A 211 15.69 43.26 -14.64
CA ARG A 211 15.29 44.64 -14.30
C ARG A 211 16.48 45.44 -13.76
N GLU A 212 17.29 44.86 -12.87
CA GLU A 212 18.50 45.49 -12.35
C GLU A 212 19.50 45.82 -13.47
N VAL A 213 19.78 44.87 -14.37
CA VAL A 213 20.63 45.10 -15.55
C VAL A 213 20.08 46.23 -16.43
N LYS A 214 18.74 46.31 -16.59
CA LYS A 214 18.10 47.40 -17.34
C LYS A 214 18.29 48.76 -16.68
N GLU A 215 18.17 48.85 -15.35
CA GLU A 215 18.41 50.10 -14.61
C GLU A 215 19.90 50.49 -14.63
N LEU A 216 20.82 49.54 -14.44
CA LEU A 216 22.26 49.78 -14.59
C LEU A 216 22.61 50.31 -15.98
N ARG A 217 22.02 49.75 -17.04
CA ARG A 217 22.19 50.26 -18.41
C ARG A 217 21.67 51.69 -18.57
N LYS A 218 20.53 52.05 -17.96
CA LYS A 218 20.05 53.45 -17.97
C LYS A 218 21.01 54.39 -17.25
N MET A 219 21.54 53.97 -16.10
CA MET A 219 22.52 54.76 -15.34
C MET A 219 23.81 54.96 -16.15
N ALA A 220 24.34 53.92 -16.79
CA ALA A 220 25.50 54.01 -17.67
C ALA A 220 25.27 54.96 -18.86
N ASN A 221 24.10 54.89 -19.50
CA ASN A 221 23.74 55.81 -20.58
C ASN A 221 23.62 57.27 -20.11
N ASN A 222 23.08 57.49 -18.91
CA ASN A 222 23.01 58.82 -18.31
C ASN A 222 24.42 59.37 -18.00
N GLN A 223 25.32 58.51 -17.52
CA GLN A 223 26.72 58.87 -17.25
C GLN A 223 27.46 59.19 -18.55
N ASP A 224 27.30 58.40 -19.62
CA ASP A 224 27.86 58.70 -20.95
C ASP A 224 27.39 60.05 -21.49
N CYS A 225 26.11 60.38 -21.28
CA CYS A 225 25.56 61.70 -21.63
C CYS A 225 26.23 62.83 -20.83
N GLN A 226 26.42 62.66 -19.52
CA GLN A 226 27.11 63.64 -18.67
C GLN A 226 28.58 63.83 -19.11
N THR A 227 29.29 62.73 -19.39
CA THR A 227 30.68 62.77 -19.86
C THR A 227 30.79 63.48 -21.21
N LYS A 228 29.87 63.23 -22.15
CA LYS A 228 29.81 63.94 -23.44
C LYS A 228 29.59 65.45 -23.27
N GLN A 229 28.65 65.86 -22.41
CA GLN A 229 28.42 67.28 -22.12
C GLN A 229 29.66 67.96 -21.49
N LEU A 230 30.41 67.23 -20.66
CA LEU A 230 31.63 67.74 -20.05
C LEU A 230 32.75 67.90 -21.08
N MET A 231 32.90 66.94 -22.00
CA MET A 231 33.82 67.06 -23.13
C MET A 231 33.47 68.21 -24.07
N GLU A 232 32.19 68.43 -24.40
CA GLU A 232 31.76 69.59 -25.21
C GLU A 232 32.10 70.92 -24.52
N ARG A 233 31.89 71.03 -23.20
CA ARG A 233 32.28 72.24 -22.44
C ARG A 233 33.79 72.47 -22.42
N LEU A 234 34.59 71.40 -22.34
CA LEU A 234 36.05 71.48 -22.42
C LEU A 234 36.50 71.91 -23.81
N ASP A 235 35.89 71.38 -24.87
CA ASP A 235 36.18 71.77 -26.26
C ASP A 235 35.80 73.24 -26.52
N ASP A 236 34.65 73.70 -26.02
CA ASP A 236 34.23 75.11 -26.06
C ASP A 236 35.18 76.03 -25.29
N ASN A 237 35.69 75.59 -24.14
CA ASN A 237 36.69 76.35 -23.39
C ASN A 237 38.04 76.39 -24.11
N THR A 238 38.46 75.28 -24.72
CA THR A 238 39.71 75.19 -25.49
C THR A 238 39.65 76.13 -26.70
N LYS A 239 38.53 76.15 -27.44
CA LYS A 239 38.28 77.10 -28.55
C LYS A 239 38.25 78.57 -28.10
N LYS A 240 37.79 78.87 -26.88
CA LYS A 240 37.86 80.23 -26.32
C LYS A 240 39.29 80.65 -26.01
N HIS A 241 40.17 79.71 -25.66
CA HIS A 241 41.57 79.99 -25.37
C HIS A 241 42.46 80.14 -26.62
N GLU A 242 42.07 79.61 -27.79
CA GLU A 242 42.80 79.80 -29.06
C GLU A 242 42.78 81.25 -29.61
N THR A 243 41.95 82.15 -29.05
CA THR A 243 41.94 83.58 -29.43
C THR A 243 42.64 84.51 -28.44
N ALA A 244 43.21 83.98 -27.36
CA ALA A 244 43.96 84.75 -26.38
C ALA A 244 45.47 84.67 -26.66
N LYS A 245 46.06 85.78 -27.12
CA LYS A 245 47.52 85.95 -27.17
C LYS A 245 48.08 85.96 -25.74
N ASP A 246 49.00 85.01 -25.49
CA ASP A 246 49.90 84.85 -24.34
C ASP A 246 49.29 84.95 -22.93
N PRO A 247 49.20 83.80 -22.26
CA PRO A 247 49.89 83.62 -20.98
C PRO A 247 50.69 82.32 -21.00
N LEU A 248 52.01 82.41 -20.84
CA LEU A 248 52.74 82.20 -19.56
C LEU A 248 52.87 80.71 -19.11
N PRO A 249 54.06 80.31 -18.60
CA PRO A 249 54.46 78.93 -18.32
C PRO A 249 53.68 78.18 -17.21
N ASP A 250 52.86 78.88 -16.42
CA ASP A 250 52.08 78.26 -15.34
C ASP A 250 50.89 77.42 -15.86
N ILE A 251 50.44 77.67 -17.09
CA ILE A 251 49.39 76.88 -17.73
C ILE A 251 49.95 75.55 -18.23
N GLU A 252 51.22 75.51 -18.64
CA GLU A 252 51.87 74.30 -19.16
C GLU A 252 52.06 73.26 -18.04
N ALA A 253 52.49 73.68 -16.84
CA ALA A 253 52.61 72.80 -15.68
C ALA A 253 51.24 72.29 -15.16
N ALA A 254 50.21 73.14 -15.20
CA ALA A 254 48.84 72.75 -14.84
C ALA A 254 48.24 71.79 -15.88
N LEU A 255 48.53 72.01 -17.18
CA LEU A 255 48.13 71.11 -18.27
C LEU A 255 48.85 69.77 -18.19
N GLU A 256 50.13 69.73 -17.80
CA GLU A 256 50.88 68.48 -17.65
C GLU A 256 50.34 67.64 -16.47
N THR A 257 50.00 68.29 -15.36
CA THR A 257 49.37 67.66 -14.19
C THR A 257 47.97 67.14 -14.53
N LEU A 258 47.14 67.97 -15.17
CA LEU A 258 45.81 67.55 -15.64
C LEU A 258 45.88 66.46 -16.72
N SER A 259 46.90 66.49 -17.58
CA SER A 259 47.14 65.46 -18.59
C SER A 259 47.45 64.11 -17.94
N LEU A 260 48.27 64.09 -16.87
CA LEU A 260 48.57 62.89 -16.09
C LEU A 260 47.32 62.36 -15.36
N GLU A 261 46.55 63.23 -14.71
CA GLU A 261 45.30 62.85 -14.04
C GLU A 261 44.26 62.31 -15.04
N VAL A 262 44.12 62.95 -16.21
CA VAL A 262 43.24 62.48 -17.29
C VAL A 262 43.73 61.14 -17.85
N PHE A 263 45.05 60.92 -17.92
CA PHE A 263 45.61 59.66 -18.36
C PHE A 263 45.36 58.52 -17.35
N GLU A 264 45.53 58.77 -16.05
CA GLU A 264 45.21 57.80 -15.00
C GLU A 264 43.71 57.48 -14.95
N LEU A 265 42.85 58.49 -15.02
CA LEU A 265 41.39 58.31 -15.09
C LEU A 265 40.98 57.53 -16.34
N ARG A 266 41.60 57.78 -17.50
CA ARG A 266 41.35 56.97 -18.71
C ARG A 266 41.80 55.53 -18.54
N ARG A 267 42.95 55.29 -17.90
CA ARG A 267 43.45 53.94 -17.63
C ARG A 267 42.52 53.17 -16.69
N GLU A 268 42.00 53.82 -15.66
CA GLU A 268 41.01 53.24 -14.74
C GLU A 268 39.68 52.98 -15.44
N GLN A 269 39.22 53.92 -16.28
CA GLN A 269 38.00 53.75 -17.06
C GLN A 269 38.12 52.62 -18.09
N GLU A 270 39.28 52.46 -18.74
CA GLU A 270 39.54 51.33 -19.64
C GLU A 270 39.65 49.98 -18.91
N ALA A 271 40.13 49.97 -17.66
CA ALA A 271 40.14 48.77 -16.83
C ALA A 271 38.71 48.39 -16.41
N HIS A 272 37.91 49.36 -15.97
CA HIS A 272 36.51 49.18 -15.63
C HIS A 272 35.67 48.75 -16.85
N ASP A 273 35.91 49.33 -18.02
CA ASP A 273 35.23 48.94 -19.27
C ASP A 273 35.62 47.54 -19.73
N ARG A 274 36.87 47.11 -19.48
CA ARG A 274 37.30 45.72 -19.74
C ARG A 274 36.58 44.74 -18.82
N GLU A 275 36.49 45.03 -17.53
CA GLU A 275 35.79 44.20 -16.55
C GLU A 275 34.27 44.14 -16.82
N LEU A 276 33.68 45.26 -17.26
CA LEU A 276 32.28 45.31 -17.65
C LEU A 276 32.01 44.47 -18.91
N ARG A 277 32.94 44.46 -19.88
CA ARG A 277 32.81 43.62 -21.08
C ARG A 277 32.92 42.13 -20.75
N THR A 278 33.87 41.71 -19.91
CA THR A 278 34.00 40.29 -19.54
C THR A 278 32.77 39.80 -18.78
N THR A 279 32.31 40.54 -17.77
CA THR A 279 31.11 40.21 -17.00
C THR A 279 29.83 40.21 -17.85
N THR A 280 29.71 41.13 -18.81
CA THR A 280 28.59 41.14 -19.78
C THR A 280 28.62 39.93 -20.71
N THR A 281 29.80 39.46 -21.09
CA THR A 281 29.95 38.31 -21.99
C THR A 281 29.62 37.00 -21.26
N ASP A 282 30.09 36.85 -20.02
CA ASP A 282 29.83 35.68 -19.17
C ASP A 282 28.33 35.57 -18.80
N THR A 283 27.70 36.69 -18.45
CA THR A 283 26.25 36.71 -18.18
C THR A 283 25.43 36.40 -19.43
N LYS A 284 25.84 36.89 -20.61
CA LYS A 284 25.18 36.56 -21.88
C LYS A 284 25.27 35.06 -22.21
N MET A 285 26.45 34.44 -22.05
CA MET A 285 26.61 32.99 -22.26
C MET A 285 25.74 32.17 -21.32
N THR A 286 25.63 32.59 -20.06
CA THR A 286 24.80 31.91 -19.05
C THR A 286 23.30 32.02 -19.39
N ILE A 287 22.86 33.17 -19.90
CA ILE A 287 21.47 33.39 -20.34
C ILE A 287 21.14 32.53 -21.56
N ASP A 288 22.03 32.47 -22.56
CA ASP A 288 21.80 31.68 -23.78
C ASP A 288 21.73 30.17 -23.49
N GLU A 289 22.53 29.68 -22.54
CA GLU A 289 22.49 28.28 -22.13
C GLU A 289 21.21 27.92 -21.35
N ASN A 290 20.75 28.81 -20.47
CA ASN A 290 19.48 28.63 -19.77
C ASN A 290 18.27 28.71 -20.74
N HIS A 291 18.34 29.58 -21.76
CA HIS A 291 17.30 29.69 -22.78
C HIS A 291 17.16 28.39 -23.59
N LYS A 292 18.28 27.76 -23.98
CA LYS A 292 18.28 26.45 -24.66
C LYS A 292 17.61 25.35 -23.83
N LYS A 293 17.87 25.31 -22.51
CA LYS A 293 17.25 24.31 -21.61
C LYS A 293 15.73 24.48 -21.50
N VAL A 294 15.24 25.73 -21.49
CA VAL A 294 13.81 26.03 -21.42
C VAL A 294 13.07 25.63 -22.70
N ILE A 295 13.65 25.89 -23.88
CA ILE A 295 13.01 25.51 -25.15
C ILE A 295 12.85 23.98 -25.26
N ALA A 296 13.88 23.21 -24.90
CA ALA A 296 13.81 21.75 -24.93
C ALA A 296 12.70 21.17 -24.01
N ALA A 297 12.48 21.78 -22.84
CA ALA A 297 11.44 21.35 -21.91
C ALA A 297 10.02 21.63 -22.43
N ILE A 298 9.83 22.73 -23.18
CA ILE A 298 8.53 23.09 -23.78
C ILE A 298 8.14 22.10 -24.88
N GLU A 299 9.10 21.65 -25.69
CA GLU A 299 8.83 20.68 -26.76
C GLU A 299 8.42 19.31 -26.19
N ALA A 300 9.08 18.84 -25.12
CA ALA A 300 8.73 17.58 -24.45
C ALA A 300 7.31 17.59 -23.83
N LEU A 301 6.82 18.75 -23.37
CA LEU A 301 5.46 18.89 -22.82
C LEU A 301 4.39 18.83 -23.91
N LYS A 302 4.65 19.40 -25.09
CA LYS A 302 3.70 19.36 -26.22
C LYS A 302 3.40 17.94 -26.68
N GLU A 303 4.40 17.07 -26.68
CA GLU A 303 4.27 15.66 -27.09
C GLU A 303 3.50 14.78 -26.08
N ARG A 304 3.31 15.26 -24.84
CA ARG A 304 2.53 14.54 -23.81
C ARG A 304 1.04 14.88 -23.89
N VAL A 305 0.69 16.11 -24.26
CA VAL A 305 -0.70 16.58 -24.36
C VAL A 305 -1.43 15.93 -25.54
N THR A 306 -0.77 15.79 -26.69
CA THR A 306 -1.34 15.15 -27.88
C THR A 306 -1.75 13.68 -27.64
N ARG A 307 -1.03 12.96 -26.77
CA ARG A 307 -1.36 11.56 -26.41
C ARG A 307 -2.63 11.41 -25.56
N ILE A 308 -3.03 12.45 -24.83
CA ILE A 308 -4.21 12.41 -23.94
C ILE A 308 -5.50 12.67 -24.73
N GLU A 309 -5.45 13.54 -25.73
CA GLU A 309 -6.61 13.92 -26.56
C GLU A 309 -7.05 12.81 -27.54
N GLU A 310 -6.19 11.84 -27.81
CA GLU A 310 -6.50 10.67 -28.65
C GLU A 310 -7.26 9.57 -27.88
N GLY A 311 -7.21 9.56 -26.54
CA GLY A 311 -7.90 8.56 -25.70
C GLY A 311 -9.38 8.87 -25.42
N GLY A 312 -9.81 10.14 -25.48
CA GLY A 312 -11.14 10.58 -25.04
C GLY A 312 -12.28 10.42 -26.06
N ARG A 313 -12.00 10.18 -27.33
CA ARG A 313 -13.00 10.23 -28.41
C ARG A 313 -13.74 8.91 -28.73
N ARG A 314 -13.62 7.87 -27.89
CA ARG A 314 -14.25 6.54 -28.12
C ARG A 314 -15.47 6.22 -27.23
N ALA A 315 -15.86 7.06 -26.28
CA ALA A 315 -16.92 6.74 -25.31
C ALA A 315 -18.35 7.22 -25.69
N ASP A 316 -18.49 8.21 -26.58
CA ASP A 316 -19.78 8.92 -26.75
C ASP A 316 -20.70 8.40 -27.87
N VAL A 317 -20.31 7.36 -28.61
CA VAL A 317 -21.05 6.88 -29.80
C VAL A 317 -22.01 5.70 -29.52
N LEU A 318 -21.98 5.09 -28.32
CA LEU A 318 -22.74 3.85 -28.03
C LEU A 318 -24.08 4.04 -27.29
N ASN A 319 -24.41 5.24 -26.78
CA ASN A 319 -25.58 5.44 -25.90
C ASN A 319 -26.84 6.01 -26.58
N GLN A 320 -26.81 6.20 -27.91
CA GLN A 320 -27.90 6.88 -28.63
C GLN A 320 -28.85 5.92 -29.37
N ALA A 321 -28.53 4.62 -29.48
CA ALA A 321 -29.32 3.65 -30.26
C ALA A 321 -30.44 2.92 -29.48
N GLN A 322 -30.45 2.99 -28.15
CA GLN A 322 -31.36 2.15 -27.32
C GLN A 322 -32.70 2.82 -26.98
N ARG A 323 -32.85 4.13 -27.20
CA ARG A 323 -34.07 4.89 -26.82
C ARG A 323 -35.16 4.94 -27.89
N GLN A 324 -34.93 4.36 -29.07
CA GLN A 324 -35.89 4.42 -30.18
C GLN A 324 -36.76 3.16 -30.35
N ALA A 325 -36.47 2.07 -29.63
CA ALA A 325 -37.19 0.79 -29.79
C ALA A 325 -38.40 0.61 -28.84
N GLU A 326 -38.50 1.36 -27.74
CA GLU A 326 -39.53 1.17 -26.71
C GLU A 326 -40.85 1.93 -26.98
N ALA A 327 -40.86 2.86 -27.94
CA ALA A 327 -42.03 3.72 -28.21
C ALA A 327 -43.09 3.08 -29.13
N GLU A 328 -42.81 1.97 -29.80
CA GLU A 328 -43.68 1.41 -30.86
C GLU A 328 -44.56 0.23 -30.39
N ALA A 329 -44.39 -0.28 -29.17
CA ALA A 329 -45.12 -1.44 -28.65
C ALA A 329 -46.42 -1.11 -27.88
N GLU A 330 -46.69 0.17 -27.61
CA GLU A 330 -47.81 0.62 -26.76
C GLU A 330 -49.11 0.81 -27.56
N THR A 331 -49.03 1.10 -28.86
CA THR A 331 -50.16 1.54 -29.68
C THR A 331 -51.08 0.41 -30.16
N GLN A 332 -50.63 -0.85 -30.12
CA GLN A 332 -51.39 -1.99 -30.66
C GLN A 332 -52.39 -2.60 -29.66
N ARG A 333 -52.31 -2.28 -28.36
CA ARG A 333 -53.18 -2.87 -27.31
C ARG A 333 -54.52 -2.14 -27.14
N GLN A 334 -54.68 -0.97 -27.75
CA GLN A 334 -55.85 -0.11 -27.53
C GLN A 334 -57.03 -0.38 -28.49
N ALA A 335 -56.84 -1.18 -29.54
CA ALA A 335 -57.86 -1.40 -30.58
C ALA A 335 -58.79 -2.62 -30.35
N ASP A 336 -58.39 -3.58 -29.52
CA ASP A 336 -59.19 -4.79 -29.26
C ASP A 336 -60.21 -4.62 -28.13
N ALA A 337 -60.08 -3.56 -27.32
CA ALA A 337 -60.94 -3.28 -26.16
C ALA A 337 -62.33 -2.73 -26.52
N GLN A 338 -62.53 -2.18 -27.72
CA GLN A 338 -63.77 -1.47 -28.07
C GLN A 338 -64.89 -2.37 -28.63
N ARG A 339 -64.59 -3.63 -29.02
CA ARG A 339 -65.59 -4.52 -29.64
C ARG A 339 -66.36 -5.42 -28.67
N GLN A 340 -66.00 -5.43 -27.39
CA GLN A 340 -66.73 -6.16 -26.34
C GLN A 340 -67.79 -5.30 -25.61
N ALA A 341 -67.83 -3.99 -25.87
CA ALA A 341 -68.55 -2.99 -25.07
C ALA A 341 -70.06 -2.84 -25.34
N GLU A 342 -70.64 -3.59 -26.28
CA GLU A 342 -72.04 -3.35 -26.71
C GLU A 342 -72.99 -4.51 -26.43
N ALA A 343 -72.49 -5.74 -26.31
CA ALA A 343 -73.30 -6.90 -25.93
C ALA A 343 -73.58 -7.00 -24.41
N GLN A 344 -72.88 -6.22 -23.59
CA GLN A 344 -73.00 -6.23 -22.12
C GLN A 344 -74.18 -5.38 -21.59
N ARG A 345 -74.68 -4.41 -22.36
CA ARG A 345 -75.55 -3.32 -21.87
C ARG A 345 -76.97 -3.71 -21.45
N GLN A 346 -77.47 -4.90 -21.81
CA GLN A 346 -78.84 -5.32 -21.47
C GLN A 346 -78.93 -6.46 -20.45
N ALA A 347 -77.85 -7.23 -20.31
CA ALA A 347 -77.67 -8.10 -19.16
C ALA A 347 -77.00 -7.35 -17.97
N GLU A 348 -76.76 -6.05 -18.15
CA GLU A 348 -76.17 -5.12 -17.20
C GLU A 348 -77.16 -4.68 -16.12
N ALA A 349 -78.44 -4.44 -16.42
CA ALA A 349 -79.35 -3.80 -15.46
C ALA A 349 -79.78 -4.67 -14.26
N GLN A 350 -79.95 -5.99 -14.44
CA GLN A 350 -80.21 -6.93 -13.33
C GLN A 350 -78.92 -7.36 -12.61
N ARG A 351 -77.82 -7.49 -13.37
CA ARG A 351 -76.48 -7.60 -12.80
C ARG A 351 -76.09 -6.32 -12.06
N GLN A 352 -76.59 -5.14 -12.37
CA GLN A 352 -76.22 -3.87 -11.72
C GLN A 352 -76.73 -3.79 -10.29
N ALA A 353 -77.84 -4.44 -9.93
CA ALA A 353 -78.34 -4.47 -8.55
C ALA A 353 -77.62 -5.51 -7.67
N GLU A 354 -77.41 -6.73 -8.18
CA GLU A 354 -76.59 -7.75 -7.51
C GLU A 354 -75.10 -7.38 -7.51
N ALA A 355 -74.62 -6.76 -8.59
CA ALA A 355 -73.28 -6.18 -8.66
C ALA A 355 -73.17 -4.94 -7.79
N HIS A 356 -74.21 -4.15 -7.52
CA HIS A 356 -74.09 -3.06 -6.53
C HIS A 356 -73.85 -3.62 -5.13
N HIS A 357 -74.58 -4.69 -4.73
CA HIS A 357 -74.34 -5.34 -3.45
C HIS A 357 -73.02 -6.11 -3.38
N GLN A 358 -72.64 -6.82 -4.45
CA GLN A 358 -71.32 -7.45 -4.55
C GLN A 358 -70.19 -6.42 -4.66
N ASP A 359 -70.43 -5.25 -5.26
CA ASP A 359 -69.46 -4.14 -5.35
C ASP A 359 -69.36 -3.40 -4.02
N GLU A 360 -70.43 -3.25 -3.23
CA GLU A 360 -70.34 -2.75 -1.85
C GLU A 360 -69.59 -3.73 -0.95
N ALA A 361 -69.87 -5.03 -1.04
CA ALA A 361 -69.11 -6.06 -0.32
C ALA A 361 -67.64 -6.12 -0.77
N ARG A 362 -67.38 -5.98 -2.07
CA ARG A 362 -66.03 -5.90 -2.64
C ARG A 362 -65.34 -4.62 -2.19
N ARG A 363 -66.02 -3.47 -2.13
CA ARG A 363 -65.47 -2.21 -1.62
C ARG A 363 -65.12 -2.31 -0.14
N HIS A 364 -65.93 -3.00 0.66
CA HIS A 364 -65.62 -3.27 2.06
C HIS A 364 -64.42 -4.21 2.20
N ALA A 365 -64.39 -5.33 1.46
CA ALA A 365 -63.25 -6.25 1.45
C ALA A 365 -61.97 -5.60 0.90
N GLU A 366 -62.07 -4.76 -0.12
CA GLU A 366 -60.96 -3.96 -0.65
C GLU A 366 -60.50 -2.89 0.34
N ALA A 367 -61.40 -2.25 1.07
CA ALA A 367 -61.05 -1.29 2.11
C ALA A 367 -60.32 -1.98 3.28
N GLU A 368 -60.79 -3.15 3.71
CA GLU A 368 -60.11 -3.96 4.72
C GLU A 368 -58.75 -4.48 4.22
N ALA A 369 -58.66 -4.96 2.98
CA ALA A 369 -57.41 -5.37 2.37
C ALA A 369 -56.42 -4.20 2.25
N ARG A 370 -56.90 -3.00 1.88
CA ARG A 370 -56.08 -1.77 1.86
C ARG A 370 -55.57 -1.42 3.25
N GLN A 371 -56.42 -1.50 4.28
CA GLN A 371 -55.99 -1.27 5.67
C GLN A 371 -54.95 -2.30 6.14
N GLN A 372 -55.12 -3.59 5.80
CA GLN A 372 -54.14 -4.62 6.13
C GLN A 372 -52.81 -4.42 5.41
N VAL A 373 -52.85 -4.05 4.13
CA VAL A 373 -51.65 -3.70 3.35
C VAL A 373 -50.96 -2.47 3.95
N GLU A 374 -51.70 -1.45 4.33
CA GLU A 374 -51.16 -0.23 4.97
C GLU A 374 -50.51 -0.55 6.32
N GLN A 375 -51.16 -1.36 7.17
CA GLN A 375 -50.58 -1.83 8.43
C GLN A 375 -49.32 -2.69 8.22
N ALA A 376 -49.32 -3.57 7.22
CA ALA A 376 -48.16 -4.38 6.87
C ALA A 376 -47.00 -3.50 6.36
N GLN A 377 -47.29 -2.48 5.55
CA GLN A 377 -46.31 -1.50 5.10
C GLN A 377 -45.73 -0.69 6.26
N LEU A 378 -46.56 -0.27 7.23
CA LEU A 378 -46.11 0.43 8.42
C LEU A 378 -45.15 -0.44 9.25
N ARG A 379 -45.52 -1.69 9.53
CA ARG A 379 -44.64 -2.65 10.24
C ARG A 379 -43.33 -2.89 9.50
N ARG A 380 -43.37 -2.98 8.17
CA ARG A 380 -42.15 -3.13 7.35
C ARG A 380 -41.25 -1.89 7.48
N ARG A 381 -41.82 -0.68 7.44
CA ARG A 381 -41.09 0.57 7.63
C ARG A 381 -40.49 0.68 9.03
N GLU A 382 -41.22 0.30 10.08
CA GLU A 382 -40.73 0.27 11.45
C GLU A 382 -39.59 -0.75 11.62
N ALA A 383 -39.72 -1.96 11.05
CA ALA A 383 -38.67 -2.97 11.09
C ALA A 383 -37.42 -2.52 10.31
N GLU A 384 -37.59 -1.84 9.18
CA GLU A 384 -36.49 -1.27 8.41
C GLU A 384 -35.81 -0.12 9.16
N ALA A 385 -36.58 0.79 9.77
CA ALA A 385 -36.05 1.86 10.60
C ALA A 385 -35.29 1.31 11.83
N GLN A 386 -35.79 0.26 12.46
CA GLN A 386 -35.08 -0.40 13.57
C GLN A 386 -33.78 -1.03 13.10
N ARG A 387 -33.78 -1.75 11.98
CA ARG A 387 -32.54 -2.30 11.38
C ARG A 387 -31.55 -1.21 10.99
N ALA A 388 -32.02 -0.04 10.55
CA ALA A 388 -31.16 1.10 10.26
C ALA A 388 -30.50 1.65 11.54
N ARG A 389 -31.27 1.83 12.62
CA ARG A 389 -30.75 2.23 13.94
C ARG A 389 -29.73 1.23 14.49
N ASP A 390 -30.00 -0.07 14.36
CA ASP A 390 -29.08 -1.11 14.84
C ASP A 390 -27.76 -1.12 14.05
N ARG A 391 -27.82 -0.85 12.74
CA ARG A 391 -26.61 -0.69 11.90
C ARG A 391 -25.82 0.57 12.28
N GLU A 392 -26.49 1.68 12.53
CA GLU A 392 -25.86 2.93 12.97
C GLU A 392 -25.20 2.76 14.34
N ALA A 393 -25.92 2.22 15.32
CA ALA A 393 -25.38 1.92 16.65
C ALA A 393 -24.19 0.95 16.59
N ARG A 394 -24.20 -0.01 15.65
CA ARG A 394 -23.04 -0.88 15.40
C ARG A 394 -21.85 -0.06 14.87
N ARG A 395 -22.06 0.81 13.87
CA ARG A 395 -21.01 1.68 13.31
C ARG A 395 -20.38 2.58 14.38
N GLU A 396 -21.20 3.23 15.21
CA GLU A 396 -20.71 4.05 16.33
C GLU A 396 -19.81 3.24 17.27
N ARG A 397 -20.21 2.02 17.67
CA ARG A 397 -19.37 1.13 18.49
C ARG A 397 -18.05 0.75 17.81
N HIS A 398 -18.02 0.55 16.50
CA HIS A 398 -16.76 0.30 15.78
C HIS A 398 -15.87 1.55 15.79
N GLU A 399 -16.44 2.74 15.56
CA GLU A 399 -15.69 4.00 15.57
C GLU A 399 -15.14 4.34 16.96
N GLU A 400 -15.92 4.13 18.02
CA GLU A 400 -15.47 4.31 19.40
C GLU A 400 -14.29 3.39 19.75
N ARG A 401 -14.39 2.09 19.42
CA ARG A 401 -13.29 1.13 19.61
C ARG A 401 -12.06 1.54 18.81
N ARG A 402 -12.23 1.96 17.57
CA ARG A 402 -11.14 2.44 16.72
C ARG A 402 -10.46 3.67 17.34
N HIS A 403 -11.24 4.63 17.85
CA HIS A 403 -10.70 5.79 18.53
C HIS A 403 -9.94 5.45 19.81
N GLU A 404 -10.43 4.48 20.58
CA GLU A 404 -9.75 3.99 21.78
C GLU A 404 -8.37 3.39 21.46
N TYR A 405 -8.29 2.48 20.49
CA TYR A 405 -7.02 1.87 20.09
C TYR A 405 -6.05 2.88 19.49
N ASN A 406 -6.53 3.85 18.70
CA ASN A 406 -5.67 4.94 18.21
C ASN A 406 -5.13 5.84 19.33
N ARG A 407 -5.87 6.05 20.43
CA ARG A 407 -5.34 6.76 21.61
C ARG A 407 -4.28 5.93 22.33
N ARG A 408 -4.51 4.62 22.50
CA ARG A 408 -3.52 3.70 23.10
C ARG A 408 -2.24 3.64 22.28
N LEU A 409 -2.36 3.53 20.96
CA LEU A 409 -1.25 3.48 20.02
C LEU A 409 -0.34 4.72 20.17
N ARG A 410 -0.93 5.92 20.15
CA ARG A 410 -0.18 7.18 20.34
C ARG A 410 0.56 7.22 21.68
N ARG A 411 -0.06 6.79 22.78
CA ARG A 411 0.61 6.71 24.09
C ARG A 411 1.79 5.74 24.08
N CYS A 412 1.66 4.59 23.41
CA CYS A 412 2.76 3.63 23.30
C CYS A 412 3.92 4.21 22.47
N GLU A 413 3.61 4.93 21.40
CA GLU A 413 4.63 5.57 20.56
C GLU A 413 5.38 6.68 21.31
N GLU A 414 4.66 7.52 22.07
CA GLU A 414 5.25 8.52 22.96
C GLU A 414 6.14 7.88 24.04
N GLU A 415 5.66 6.82 24.71
CA GLU A 415 6.44 6.10 25.73
C GLU A 415 7.70 5.46 25.12
N ILE A 416 7.62 4.84 23.94
CA ILE A 416 8.79 4.28 23.25
C ILE A 416 9.82 5.38 22.95
N GLN A 417 9.38 6.55 22.46
CA GLN A 417 10.27 7.68 22.18
C GLN A 417 10.92 8.24 23.44
N GLU A 418 10.19 8.32 24.55
CA GLU A 418 10.75 8.73 25.86
C GLU A 418 11.77 7.72 26.37
N LEU A 419 11.47 6.43 26.28
CA LEU A 419 12.37 5.35 26.69
C LEU A 419 13.62 5.30 25.82
N ASP A 420 13.52 5.49 24.50
CA ASP A 420 14.67 5.56 23.62
C ASP A 420 15.57 6.77 23.93
N ARG A 421 14.99 7.93 24.24
CA ARG A 421 15.75 9.10 24.74
C ARG A 421 16.45 8.80 26.07
N ALA A 422 15.75 8.14 26.99
CA ALA A 422 16.32 7.74 28.27
C ALA A 422 17.49 6.76 28.11
N LEU A 423 17.34 5.75 27.24
CA LEU A 423 18.38 4.77 26.93
C LEU A 423 19.60 5.42 26.27
N GLN A 424 19.40 6.36 25.35
CA GLN A 424 20.50 7.13 24.74
C GLN A 424 21.29 7.95 25.75
N SER A 425 20.64 8.43 26.81
CA SER A 425 21.28 9.22 27.88
C SER A 425 22.11 8.37 28.86
N ILE A 426 22.01 7.04 28.80
CA ILE A 426 22.72 6.12 29.69
C ILE A 426 23.93 5.56 28.91
N PRO A 427 25.16 6.07 29.12
CA PRO A 427 26.36 5.60 28.42
C PRO A 427 26.84 4.21 28.91
N THR A 428 25.98 3.45 29.56
CA THR A 428 26.32 2.30 30.38
C THR A 428 25.98 1.01 29.66
N ARG A 429 26.86 0.01 29.76
CA ARG A 429 26.58 -1.35 29.27
C ARG A 429 25.83 -2.18 30.31
N PRO A 430 24.99 -3.15 29.90
CA PRO A 430 24.38 -4.10 30.82
C PRO A 430 25.42 -4.83 31.67
N ARG A 431 25.05 -5.15 32.91
CA ARG A 431 25.90 -5.95 33.81
C ARG A 431 25.88 -7.40 33.35
N GLN A 432 27.01 -7.91 32.87
CA GLN A 432 27.14 -9.32 32.51
C GLN A 432 27.45 -10.15 33.76
N PHE A 433 26.61 -11.13 34.06
CA PHE A 433 26.78 -12.05 35.18
C PHE A 433 27.44 -13.36 34.72
N GLY A 434 28.16 -14.03 35.62
CA GLY A 434 28.74 -15.35 35.38
C GLY A 434 30.25 -15.33 35.15
N VAL A 435 30.76 -16.43 34.59
CA VAL A 435 32.20 -16.68 34.42
C VAL A 435 32.84 -15.60 33.56
N ARG A 436 33.93 -15.02 34.05
CA ARG A 436 34.76 -14.10 33.28
C ARG A 436 36.20 -14.57 33.29
N VAL A 437 36.94 -14.26 32.23
CA VAL A 437 38.38 -14.48 32.18
C VAL A 437 39.04 -13.39 33.01
N LEU A 438 39.40 -13.71 34.26
CA LEU A 438 40.20 -12.82 35.11
C LEU A 438 41.66 -12.82 34.63
N LYS A 439 42.37 -11.72 34.90
CA LYS A 439 43.83 -11.68 34.65
C LYS A 439 44.52 -12.70 35.53
N ASN A 440 45.66 -13.24 35.08
CA ASN A 440 46.38 -14.29 35.81
C ASN A 440 46.71 -13.90 37.27
N GLN A 441 47.00 -12.62 37.52
CA GLN A 441 47.28 -12.09 38.87
C GLN A 441 46.02 -11.96 39.75
N GLU A 442 44.83 -12.03 39.16
CA GLU A 442 43.54 -11.85 39.83
C GLU A 442 42.80 -13.18 40.04
N ARG A 443 43.39 -14.33 39.65
CA ARG A 443 42.77 -15.66 39.77
C ARG A 443 42.50 -16.07 41.21
N ASP A 444 43.26 -15.57 42.17
CA ASP A 444 43.03 -15.88 43.59
C ASP A 444 42.07 -14.91 44.28
N LEU A 445 41.58 -13.89 43.55
CA LEU A 445 40.68 -12.87 44.08
C LEU A 445 39.31 -13.50 44.41
N PRO A 446 38.86 -13.48 45.69
CA PRO A 446 37.53 -13.95 46.04
C PRO A 446 36.47 -12.91 45.68
N CYS A 447 35.33 -13.36 45.14
CA CYS A 447 34.14 -12.53 45.01
C CYS A 447 33.70 -12.02 46.39
N THR A 448 33.46 -10.71 46.51
CA THR A 448 33.03 -10.08 47.77
C THR A 448 31.72 -10.66 48.28
N TYR A 449 30.85 -11.14 47.38
CA TYR A 449 29.49 -11.56 47.71
C TYR A 449 29.37 -13.07 47.93
N CYS A 450 29.69 -13.90 46.93
CA CYS A 450 29.55 -15.36 47.05
C CYS A 450 30.81 -16.09 47.54
N LYS A 451 31.92 -15.37 47.75
CA LYS A 451 33.22 -15.89 48.23
C LYS A 451 33.94 -16.87 47.29
N GLU A 452 33.36 -17.20 46.14
CA GLU A 452 34.00 -18.02 45.12
C GLU A 452 35.25 -17.33 44.56
N ARG A 453 36.34 -18.08 44.35
CA ARG A 453 37.65 -17.53 43.93
C ARG A 453 37.87 -17.71 42.44
N GLY A 454 38.35 -16.66 41.77
CA GLY A 454 38.90 -16.76 40.41
C GLY A 454 37.92 -17.01 39.27
N THR A 455 36.62 -17.15 39.56
CA THR A 455 35.59 -17.46 38.54
C THR A 455 34.99 -16.19 37.93
N HIS A 456 34.84 -15.12 38.70
CA HIS A 456 34.23 -13.86 38.27
C HIS A 456 34.65 -12.68 39.19
N TYR A 457 34.57 -11.45 38.68
CA TYR A 457 34.71 -10.25 39.50
C TYR A 457 33.45 -10.01 40.34
N SER A 458 33.56 -9.37 41.51
CA SER A 458 32.41 -9.10 42.38
C SER A 458 31.24 -8.40 41.67
N ASP A 459 31.53 -7.54 40.68
CA ASP A 459 30.51 -6.85 39.90
C ASP A 459 29.66 -7.80 39.02
N ALA A 460 30.18 -8.98 38.67
CA ALA A 460 29.61 -10.00 37.80
C ALA A 460 29.06 -11.23 38.56
N CYS A 461 28.91 -11.14 39.89
CA CYS A 461 28.46 -12.26 40.72
C CYS A 461 27.14 -12.90 40.25
N PRO A 462 27.11 -14.19 39.87
CA PRO A 462 25.90 -14.86 39.39
C PRO A 462 24.91 -15.21 40.51
N THR A 463 25.40 -15.39 41.74
CA THR A 463 24.60 -15.71 42.93
C THR A 463 23.91 -14.47 43.50
N VAL A 464 24.62 -13.34 43.53
CA VAL A 464 24.12 -12.09 44.10
C VAL A 464 24.00 -11.04 43.00
N ARG A 465 22.80 -10.99 42.40
CA ARG A 465 22.56 -10.21 41.17
C ARG A 465 22.14 -8.77 41.44
N THR A 466 21.35 -8.52 42.48
CA THR A 466 20.73 -7.21 42.71
C THR A 466 21.61 -6.28 43.55
N VAL A 467 21.60 -4.99 43.25
CA VAL A 467 22.34 -3.96 44.02
C VAL A 467 21.83 -3.88 45.45
N ALA A 468 20.52 -3.99 45.67
CA ALA A 468 19.92 -3.98 47.00
C ALA A 468 20.51 -5.08 47.90
N GLU A 469 20.62 -6.30 47.36
CA GLU A 469 21.20 -7.44 48.06
C GLU A 469 22.70 -7.24 48.32
N ARG A 470 23.44 -6.74 47.33
CA ARG A 470 24.87 -6.43 47.48
C ARG A 470 25.10 -5.41 48.60
N LYS A 471 24.31 -4.34 48.65
CA LYS A 471 24.38 -3.32 49.72
C LYS A 471 24.01 -3.89 51.09
N ARG A 472 23.08 -4.85 51.15
CA ARG A 472 22.76 -5.55 52.40
C ARG A 472 23.97 -6.32 52.92
N ILE A 473 24.57 -7.16 52.08
CA ILE A 473 25.77 -7.95 52.42
C ILE A 473 26.92 -7.05 52.88
N LEU A 474 27.18 -5.94 52.17
CA LEU A 474 28.25 -5.01 52.56
C LEU A 474 28.01 -4.41 53.95
N ARG A 475 26.77 -4.03 54.27
CA ARG A 475 26.42 -3.51 55.60
C ARG A 475 26.54 -4.57 56.69
N GLU A 476 26.04 -5.77 56.45
CA GLU A 476 26.10 -6.90 57.39
C GLU A 476 27.54 -7.33 57.69
N GLU A 477 28.42 -7.29 56.69
CA GLU A 477 29.84 -7.63 56.85
C GLU A 477 30.73 -6.45 57.29
N GLY A 478 30.16 -5.25 57.53
CA GLY A 478 30.93 -4.06 57.91
C GLY A 478 31.93 -3.60 56.84
N ARG A 479 31.59 -3.79 55.56
CA ARG A 479 32.42 -3.39 54.40
C ARG A 479 32.02 -2.03 53.85
N CYS A 480 32.99 -1.30 53.36
CA CYS A 480 32.79 -0.02 52.69
C CYS A 480 32.11 -0.18 51.31
N GLU A 481 31.08 0.63 51.03
CA GLU A 481 30.39 0.67 49.74
C GLU A 481 31.24 1.23 48.58
N GLU A 482 32.34 1.94 48.89
CA GLU A 482 33.21 2.58 47.89
C GLU A 482 34.34 1.65 47.42
N CYS A 483 34.99 0.93 48.34
CA CYS A 483 36.15 0.08 48.02
C CYS A 483 35.95 -1.42 48.28
N LEU A 484 34.79 -1.82 48.83
CA LEU A 484 34.46 -3.20 49.23
C LEU A 484 35.35 -3.81 50.35
N GLY A 485 36.29 -3.04 50.90
CA GLY A 485 37.17 -3.44 52.00
C GLY A 485 36.55 -3.19 53.38
N VAL A 486 37.17 -3.74 54.42
CA VAL A 486 36.85 -3.46 55.82
C VAL A 486 37.87 -2.45 56.34
N HIS A 487 37.41 -1.30 56.81
CA HIS A 487 38.24 -0.28 57.44
C HIS A 487 37.39 0.59 58.37
N GLU A 488 38.03 1.21 59.35
CA GLU A 488 37.41 2.21 60.22
C GLU A 488 37.62 3.62 59.63
N GLY A 489 36.59 4.47 59.67
CA GLY A 489 36.66 5.85 59.18
C GLY A 489 36.44 6.01 57.66
N ASN A 490 36.87 7.17 57.13
CA ASN A 490 36.64 7.55 55.74
C ASN A 490 37.46 6.72 54.76
N CYS A 491 36.85 6.29 53.65
CA CYS A 491 37.54 5.55 52.60
C CYS A 491 38.45 6.49 51.79
N GLU A 492 39.75 6.18 51.70
CA GLU A 492 40.69 6.92 50.86
C GLU A 492 40.80 6.35 49.43
N LYS A 493 40.26 5.14 49.22
CA LYS A 493 40.34 4.40 47.94
C LYS A 493 39.13 4.71 47.06
N GLY A 494 39.05 5.93 46.54
CA GLY A 494 38.04 6.31 45.55
C GLY A 494 38.39 5.80 44.16
N SER A 495 37.57 4.91 43.60
CA SER A 495 37.71 4.44 42.21
C SER A 495 36.59 5.00 41.35
N ARG A 496 36.88 5.36 40.09
CA ARG A 496 35.82 5.79 39.16
C ARG A 496 34.89 4.61 38.88
N CYS A 497 33.59 4.80 39.10
CA CYS A 497 32.61 3.78 38.79
C CYS A 497 32.59 3.51 37.27
N PHE A 498 32.86 2.26 36.87
CA PHE A 498 32.91 1.85 35.46
C PHE A 498 31.61 2.15 34.70
N TYR A 499 30.46 2.10 35.37
CA TYR A 499 29.15 2.17 34.72
C TYR A 499 28.66 3.60 34.50
N CYS A 500 28.78 4.46 35.51
CA CYS A 500 28.30 5.85 35.42
C CYS A 500 29.43 6.88 35.25
N ASN A 501 30.69 6.44 35.26
CA ASN A 501 31.89 7.28 35.22
C ASN A 501 31.93 8.37 36.30
N PHE A 502 31.12 8.23 37.35
CA PHE A 502 31.05 9.19 38.44
C PHE A 502 32.36 9.14 39.25
N ARG A 503 32.89 10.32 39.57
CA ARG A 503 33.98 10.52 40.52
C ARG A 503 33.59 11.67 41.43
N LYS A 504 33.63 11.46 42.74
CA LYS A 504 33.35 12.53 43.69
C LYS A 504 34.33 13.69 43.50
N LEU A 505 33.83 14.84 43.08
CA LEU A 505 34.55 16.11 43.22
C LEU A 505 34.43 16.53 44.69
N ARG A 506 35.49 17.09 45.28
CA ARG A 506 35.62 17.35 46.74
C ARG A 506 34.45 18.11 47.40
N ASN A 507 33.55 18.72 46.62
CA ASN A 507 32.48 19.59 47.11
C ASN A 507 31.06 19.13 46.73
N GLN A 508 30.86 17.91 46.21
CA GLN A 508 29.51 17.37 45.94
C GLN A 508 29.11 16.30 46.96
N GLU A 509 27.88 16.42 47.49
CA GLU A 509 27.26 15.51 48.47
C GLU A 509 26.91 14.12 47.90
N ALA A 510 27.16 13.87 46.62
CA ALA A 510 26.96 12.55 46.03
C ALA A 510 27.96 11.53 46.61
N THR A 511 27.42 10.43 47.13
CA THR A 511 28.18 9.30 47.66
C THR A 511 28.94 8.61 46.54
N ASP A 512 30.27 8.47 46.69
CA ASP A 512 31.05 7.61 45.80
C ASP A 512 30.54 6.16 45.95
N HIS A 513 30.66 5.34 44.91
CA HIS A 513 30.19 3.96 44.98
C HIS A 513 31.02 3.04 44.10
N HIS A 514 31.24 1.82 44.58
CA HIS A 514 31.90 0.80 43.79
C HIS A 514 31.05 0.36 42.59
N ALA A 515 31.68 0.01 41.47
CA ALA A 515 30.99 -0.43 40.25
C ALA A 515 30.04 -1.62 40.48
N SER A 516 30.34 -2.47 41.46
CA SER A 516 29.52 -3.62 41.83
C SER A 516 28.17 -3.25 42.46
N ILE A 517 27.99 -2.04 42.98
CA ILE A 517 26.72 -1.55 43.57
C ILE A 517 26.12 -0.38 42.78
N CYS A 518 26.60 -0.13 41.56
CA CYS A 518 25.99 0.85 40.66
C CYS A 518 24.61 0.35 40.17
N THR A 519 23.58 1.19 40.29
CA THR A 519 22.20 0.92 39.85
C THR A 519 21.98 1.14 38.35
N LYS A 520 22.87 1.89 37.67
CA LYS A 520 22.71 2.20 36.23
C LYS A 520 22.48 0.97 35.34
N PRO A 521 23.20 -0.15 35.52
CA PRO A 521 22.93 -1.36 34.73
C PRO A 521 21.57 -2.00 34.99
N GLU A 522 21.02 -1.89 36.20
CA GLU A 522 19.68 -2.42 36.52
C GLU A 522 18.59 -1.52 35.93
N ASN A 523 18.75 -0.20 36.07
CA ASN A 523 17.85 0.77 35.45
C ASN A 523 17.84 0.63 33.92
N LEU A 524 18.98 0.31 33.31
CA LEU A 524 19.06 0.04 31.87
C LEU A 524 18.18 -1.15 31.48
N LEU A 525 18.29 -2.27 32.20
CA LEU A 525 17.47 -3.46 31.94
C LEU A 525 15.98 -3.19 32.17
N GLU A 526 15.63 -2.41 33.19
CA GLU A 526 14.24 -2.01 33.46
C GLU A 526 13.67 -1.14 32.31
N LEU A 527 14.45 -0.19 31.80
CA LEU A 527 14.05 0.64 30.67
C LEU A 527 13.91 -0.19 29.38
N GLU A 528 14.82 -1.14 29.13
CA GLU A 528 14.72 -2.05 27.99
C GLU A 528 13.47 -2.95 28.07
N ASP A 529 13.15 -3.47 29.25
CA ASP A 529 11.95 -4.27 29.48
C ASP A 529 10.66 -3.45 29.31
N ARG A 530 10.62 -2.22 29.86
CA ARG A 530 9.51 -1.29 29.63
C ARG A 530 9.34 -0.99 28.15
N ARG A 531 10.44 -0.76 27.42
CA ARG A 531 10.40 -0.49 25.97
C ARG A 531 9.86 -1.69 25.20
N ARG A 532 10.27 -2.91 25.57
CA ARG A 532 9.73 -4.14 24.98
C ARG A 532 8.21 -4.25 25.21
N ARG A 533 7.73 -4.07 26.45
CA ARG A 533 6.30 -4.11 26.76
C ARG A 533 5.50 -3.06 25.99
N ALA A 534 6.02 -1.84 25.86
CA ALA A 534 5.38 -0.79 25.07
C ALA A 534 5.32 -1.15 23.56
N ARG A 535 6.32 -1.84 23.01
CA ARG A 535 6.31 -2.34 21.63
C ARG A 535 5.28 -3.45 21.41
N GLU A 536 5.21 -4.42 22.34
CA GLU A 536 4.21 -5.50 22.30
C GLU A 536 2.77 -4.94 22.36
N GLU A 537 2.53 -3.96 23.23
CA GLU A 537 1.24 -3.27 23.34
C GLU A 537 0.90 -2.45 22.07
N ARG A 538 1.90 -1.79 21.46
CA ARG A 538 1.76 -1.13 20.16
C ARG A 538 1.34 -2.12 19.08
N GLU A 539 2.01 -3.26 18.97
CA GLU A 539 1.67 -4.32 18.00
C GLU A 539 0.27 -4.90 18.25
N TYR A 540 -0.12 -5.07 19.51
CA TYR A 540 -1.48 -5.45 19.89
C TYR A 540 -2.52 -4.44 19.39
N CYS A 541 -2.29 -3.13 19.59
CA CYS A 541 -3.17 -2.09 19.10
C CYS A 541 -3.29 -2.08 17.57
N ILE A 542 -2.19 -2.30 16.86
CA ILE A 542 -2.18 -2.38 15.38
C ILE A 542 -3.05 -3.55 14.92
N ARG A 543 -2.85 -4.76 15.45
CA ARG A 543 -3.67 -5.94 15.08
C ARG A 543 -5.16 -5.70 15.32
N ARG A 544 -5.53 -5.13 16.47
CA ARG A 544 -6.94 -4.81 16.78
C ARG A 544 -7.54 -3.76 15.85
N LEU A 545 -6.75 -2.78 15.42
CA LEU A 545 -7.21 -1.80 14.43
C LEU A 545 -7.47 -2.46 13.07
N THR A 546 -6.61 -3.39 12.65
CA THR A 546 -6.80 -4.19 11.43
C THR A 546 -8.08 -5.04 11.51
N GLU A 547 -8.30 -5.76 12.62
CA GLU A 547 -9.53 -6.55 12.83
C GLU A 547 -10.80 -5.67 12.74
N ILE A 548 -10.78 -4.45 13.29
CA ILE A 548 -11.93 -3.52 13.20
C ILE A 548 -12.16 -3.05 11.76
N GLU A 549 -11.10 -2.88 10.97
CA GLU A 549 -11.20 -2.50 9.56
C GLU A 549 -11.74 -3.67 8.71
N GLU A 550 -11.32 -4.90 9.00
CA GLU A 550 -11.88 -6.12 8.40
C GLU A 550 -13.37 -6.32 8.76
N GLU A 551 -13.77 -6.10 10.02
CA GLU A 551 -15.18 -6.19 10.45
C GLU A 551 -16.11 -5.16 9.75
N ARG A 552 -15.54 -4.15 9.09
CA ARG A 552 -16.29 -3.09 8.39
C ARG A 552 -16.58 -3.44 6.92
N HIS A 553 -15.73 -4.25 6.30
CA HIS A 553 -15.89 -4.74 4.94
C HIS A 553 -16.88 -5.91 4.90
#